data_AF-R4WZR8-F1
#
_entry.id   AF-R4WZR8-F1
#
_cell.length_a   1.000
_cell.length_b   1.000
_cell.length_c   1.000
_cell.angle_alpha   90.00
_cell.angle_beta   90.00
_cell.angle_gamma   90.00
#
_symmetry.space_group_name_H-M   'P 1'
#
loop_
_entity.id
_entity.type
_entity.pdbx_description
1 polymer ?
#
loop_
_entity_poly.entity_id
_entity_poly.type
_entity_poly.pdbx_seq_one_letter_code
_entity_poly.pdbx_strand_id
1 'polypeptide(L)'
;MNKRTAPLAVIALSVAAWLAVPVAQAQDTAAAAAASTPKQIKKAQRKEARAKKNAELKQLEQNGYNPAGDQTNYPQNLQNAQAKINAQKAGKPAPASAP
;
A
#
# COMPACT_ATOMS: atom_id res chain seq x y z
N MET A 1 3.09 -11.87 -45.66
CA MET A 1 1.76 -12.01 -46.31
C MET A 1 0.75 -12.41 -45.25
N ASN A 2 0.02 -11.40 -44.77
CA ASN A 2 -0.94 -11.50 -43.68
C ASN A 2 -2.26 -12.04 -44.23
N LYS A 3 -2.85 -13.04 -43.57
CA LYS A 3 -4.25 -13.41 -43.79
C LYS A 3 -5.00 -13.29 -42.46
N ARG A 4 -5.67 -12.15 -42.30
CA ARG A 4 -6.72 -11.91 -41.30
C ARG A 4 -8.04 -12.28 -41.95
N THR A 5 -8.80 -13.20 -41.37
CA THR A 5 -10.23 -13.36 -41.65
C THR A 5 -10.89 -14.09 -40.49
N ALA A 6 -11.66 -13.35 -39.69
CA ALA A 6 -12.72 -13.89 -38.85
C ALA A 6 -14.05 -13.41 -39.42
N PRO A 7 -15.10 -14.26 -39.40
CA PRO A 7 -16.46 -13.76 -39.28
C PRO A 7 -17.19 -14.42 -38.10
N LEU A 8 -17.65 -13.55 -37.20
CA LEU A 8 -18.99 -13.49 -36.62
C LEU A 8 -19.86 -14.77 -36.70
N ALA A 9 -20.12 -15.38 -35.54
CA ALA A 9 -21.37 -16.06 -35.28
C ALA A 9 -21.93 -15.53 -33.95
N VAL A 10 -22.86 -14.59 -34.05
CA VAL A 10 -23.73 -14.14 -32.97
C VAL A 10 -24.97 -15.04 -32.98
N ILE A 11 -25.61 -15.15 -31.81
CA ILE A 11 -26.99 -15.59 -31.57
C ILE A 11 -27.18 -17.10 -31.30
N ALA A 12 -27.26 -17.45 -30.02
CA ALA A 12 -28.38 -18.24 -29.51
C ALA A 12 -28.55 -17.95 -28.02
N LEU A 13 -29.42 -16.98 -27.74
CA LEU A 13 -30.07 -16.80 -26.45
C LEU A 13 -30.84 -18.09 -26.13
N SER A 14 -30.53 -18.76 -25.02
CA SER A 14 -31.40 -19.80 -24.47
C SER A 14 -31.47 -19.62 -22.96
N VAL A 15 -32.47 -18.82 -22.58
CA VAL A 15 -33.03 -18.77 -21.25
C VAL A 15 -33.78 -20.08 -21.04
N ALA A 16 -33.25 -20.97 -20.21
CA ALA A 16 -34.02 -22.02 -19.58
C ALA A 16 -33.87 -21.85 -18.07
N ALA A 17 -34.77 -21.04 -17.52
CA ALA A 17 -35.03 -20.99 -16.10
C ALA A 17 -35.54 -22.37 -15.66
N TRP A 18 -34.71 -23.09 -14.89
CA TRP A 18 -35.17 -24.20 -14.07
C TRP A 18 -35.17 -23.75 -12.62
N LEU A 19 -36.37 -23.69 -12.06
CA LEU A 19 -36.66 -23.41 -10.67
C LEU A 19 -36.24 -24.62 -9.82
N ALA A 20 -35.07 -24.53 -9.19
CA ALA A 20 -34.71 -25.35 -8.05
C ALA A 20 -33.97 -24.48 -7.04
N VAL A 21 -34.75 -23.80 -6.20
CA VAL A 21 -34.28 -23.09 -5.01
C VAL A 21 -33.99 -24.15 -3.93
N PRO A 22 -32.75 -24.21 -3.43
CA PRO A 22 -32.54 -24.22 -2.00
C PRO A 22 -31.98 -22.86 -1.63
N VAL A 23 -32.83 -22.05 -1.00
CA VAL A 23 -32.42 -20.85 -0.27
C VAL A 23 -31.59 -21.31 0.93
N ALA A 24 -30.32 -21.57 0.65
CA ALA A 24 -29.27 -21.77 1.64
C ALA A 24 -28.04 -20.95 1.24
N GLN A 25 -28.27 -19.76 0.69
CA GLN A 25 -27.31 -18.68 0.80
C GLN A 25 -27.73 -17.90 2.04
N ALA A 26 -27.34 -18.44 3.20
CA ALA A 26 -27.34 -17.66 4.42
C ALA A 26 -26.63 -16.35 4.13
N GLN A 27 -27.40 -15.28 4.23
CA GLN A 27 -26.93 -13.91 4.24
C GLN A 27 -25.93 -13.76 5.39
N ASP A 28 -24.64 -13.94 5.10
CA ASP A 28 -23.55 -13.46 5.95
C ASP A 28 -22.40 -12.89 5.10
N THR A 29 -22.71 -12.41 3.90
CA THR A 29 -21.78 -11.57 3.12
C THR A 29 -21.89 -10.08 3.48
N ALA A 30 -22.73 -9.70 4.46
CA ALA A 30 -22.92 -8.31 4.89
C ALA A 30 -22.28 -7.99 6.26
N ALA A 31 -21.80 -9.00 6.99
CA ALA A 31 -21.11 -8.80 8.27
C ALA A 31 -19.95 -9.77 8.44
N ALA A 32 -19.14 -9.96 7.39
CA ALA A 32 -17.72 -10.21 7.60
C ALA A 32 -17.08 -8.93 8.16
N ALA A 33 -17.54 -8.48 9.33
CA ALA A 33 -16.79 -7.61 10.20
C ALA A 33 -15.46 -8.30 10.36
N ALA A 34 -14.42 -7.70 9.79
CA ALA A 34 -13.05 -8.19 9.84
C ALA A 34 -12.59 -8.22 11.30
N ALA A 35 -13.04 -9.22 12.04
CA ALA A 35 -12.59 -9.55 13.37
C ALA A 35 -11.16 -10.09 13.21
N SER A 36 -10.24 -9.13 13.06
CA SER A 36 -8.83 -9.42 13.03
C SER A 36 -8.49 -10.10 14.35
N THR A 37 -8.10 -11.36 14.29
CA THR A 37 -7.61 -12.07 15.47
C THR A 37 -6.48 -11.26 16.12
N PRO A 38 -6.25 -11.35 17.44
CA PRO A 38 -5.18 -10.61 18.11
C PRO A 38 -3.80 -10.79 17.44
N LYS A 39 -3.57 -11.93 16.78
CA LYS A 39 -2.37 -12.19 15.95
C LYS A 39 -2.32 -11.33 14.68
N GLN A 40 -3.44 -11.09 14.01
CA GLN A 40 -3.53 -10.22 12.82
C GLN A 40 -3.30 -8.75 13.18
N ILE A 41 -3.90 -8.26 14.27
CA ILE A 41 -3.66 -6.90 14.77
C ILE A 41 -2.18 -6.68 15.10
N LYS A 42 -1.54 -7.60 15.84
CA LYS A 42 -0.10 -7.53 16.13
C LYS A 42 0.75 -7.53 14.87
N LYS A 43 0.38 -8.31 13.85
CA LYS A 43 1.08 -8.30 12.54
C LYS A 43 0.93 -6.96 11.83
N ALA A 44 -0.27 -6.38 11.81
CA ALA A 44 -0.52 -5.07 11.22
C ALA A 44 0.30 -3.97 11.91
N GLN A 45 0.27 -3.91 13.24
CA GLN A 45 1.06 -2.95 14.02
C GLN A 45 2.56 -3.05 13.76
N ARG A 46 3.13 -4.28 13.68
CA ARG A 46 4.55 -4.45 13.33
C ARG A 46 4.86 -4.00 11.90
N LYS A 47 3.94 -4.21 10.96
CA LYS A 47 4.12 -3.77 9.57
C LYS A 47 4.12 -2.24 9.49
N GLU A 48 3.20 -1.59 10.20
CA GLU A 48 3.15 -0.14 10.31
C GLU A 48 4.41 0.43 10.97
N ALA A 49 4.87 -0.17 12.07
CA ALA A 49 6.11 0.25 12.74
C ALA A 49 7.33 0.18 11.81
N ARG A 50 7.44 -0.91 11.02
CA ARG A 50 8.50 -1.04 10.01
C ARG A 50 8.35 -0.01 8.89
N ALA A 51 7.13 0.26 8.44
CA ALA A 51 6.88 1.26 7.41
C ALA A 51 7.34 2.65 7.87
N LYS A 52 7.01 3.05 9.11
CA LYS A 52 7.46 4.31 9.71
C LYS A 52 8.98 4.39 9.78
N LYS A 53 9.63 3.37 10.36
CA LYS A 53 11.10 3.30 10.47
C LYS A 53 11.80 3.32 9.11
N ASN A 54 11.24 2.65 8.11
CA ASN A 54 11.80 2.64 6.76
C ASN A 54 11.60 3.99 6.04
N ALA A 55 10.51 4.70 6.31
CA ALA A 55 10.30 6.04 5.78
C ALA A 55 11.34 7.02 6.33
N GLU A 56 11.56 7.00 7.65
CA GLU A 56 12.59 7.82 8.30
C GLU A 56 14.00 7.49 7.79
N LEU A 57 14.33 6.19 7.67
CA LEU A 57 15.61 5.77 7.09
C LEU A 57 15.79 6.27 5.66
N LYS A 58 14.76 6.18 4.81
CA LYS A 58 14.84 6.72 3.45
C LYS A 58 15.09 8.22 3.43
N GLN A 59 14.49 8.99 4.33
CA GLN A 59 14.76 10.42 4.41
C GLN A 59 16.22 10.68 4.79
N LEU A 60 16.78 9.92 5.73
CA LEU A 60 18.18 10.05 6.10
C LEU A 60 19.11 9.64 4.94
N GLU A 61 18.80 8.54 4.25
CA GLU A 61 19.53 8.05 3.06
C GLU A 61 19.52 9.07 1.93
N GLN A 62 18.38 9.67 1.63
CA GLN A 62 18.25 10.75 0.63
C GLN A 62 19.11 11.97 0.97
N ASN A 63 19.35 12.21 2.27
CA ASN A 63 20.15 13.35 2.73
C ASN A 63 21.62 12.99 2.97
N GLY A 64 22.03 11.75 2.64
CA GLY A 64 23.43 11.29 2.61
C GLY A 64 23.85 10.37 3.76
N TYR A 65 22.90 9.88 4.58
CA TYR A 65 23.20 8.93 5.66
C TYR A 65 22.81 7.50 5.29
N ASN A 66 23.80 6.61 5.14
CA ASN A 66 23.57 5.19 4.90
C ASN A 66 24.09 4.35 6.08
N PRO A 67 23.21 3.73 6.90
CA PRO A 67 23.65 2.93 8.05
C PRO A 67 24.30 1.60 7.67
N ALA A 68 24.00 1.05 6.48
CA ALA A 68 24.54 -0.22 5.98
C ALA A 68 25.72 -0.04 5.01
N GLY A 69 26.08 1.20 4.68
CA GLY A 69 27.18 1.54 3.78
C GLY A 69 28.47 1.86 4.54
N ASP A 70 29.37 2.57 3.86
CA ASP A 70 30.63 3.01 4.44
C ASP A 70 30.40 4.04 5.57
N GLN A 71 30.89 3.71 6.76
CA GLN A 71 30.77 4.50 7.99
C GLN A 71 31.98 5.39 8.27
N THR A 72 32.89 5.57 7.30
CA THR A 72 34.09 6.42 7.44
C THR A 72 33.81 7.82 8.00
N ASN A 73 32.67 8.41 7.64
CA ASN A 73 32.26 9.75 8.07
C ASN A 73 31.13 9.73 9.12
N TYR A 74 30.95 8.61 9.81
CA TYR A 74 30.05 8.54 10.96
C TYR A 74 30.72 9.20 12.19
N PRO A 75 30.02 10.03 12.98
CA PRO A 75 28.59 10.37 12.93
C PRO A 75 28.26 11.63 12.12
N GLN A 76 29.22 12.29 11.48
CA GLN A 76 29.02 13.56 10.77
C GLN A 76 27.93 13.48 9.70
N ASN A 77 27.87 12.38 8.94
CA ASN A 77 26.84 12.16 7.93
C ASN A 77 25.41 12.14 8.50
N LEU A 78 25.23 11.60 9.71
CA LEU A 78 23.94 11.57 10.40
C LEU A 78 23.50 12.99 10.76
N GLN A 79 24.40 13.77 11.37
CA GLN A 79 24.11 15.14 11.78
C GLN A 79 23.77 16.02 10.57
N ASN A 80 24.56 15.91 9.50
CA ASN A 80 24.31 16.63 8.24
C ASN A 80 22.96 16.24 7.62
N ALA A 81 22.62 14.95 7.61
CA ALA A 81 21.34 14.48 7.10
C ALA A 81 20.17 15.04 7.93
N GLN A 82 20.29 15.04 9.26
CA GLN A 82 19.29 15.60 10.15
C GLN A 82 19.12 17.12 9.95
N ALA A 83 20.22 17.86 9.81
CA ALA A 83 20.18 19.30 9.55
C ALA A 83 19.45 19.62 8.24
N LYS A 84 19.73 18.87 7.16
CA LYS A 84 19.02 19.00 5.88
C LYS A 84 17.53 18.68 5.99
N ILE A 85 17.16 17.62 6.71
CA ILE A 85 15.75 17.26 6.96
C ILE A 85 15.04 18.39 7.73
N ASN A 86 15.69 18.93 8.76
CA ASN A 86 15.13 20.03 9.55
C ASN A 86 14.95 21.29 8.70
N ALA A 87 15.93 21.64 7.86
CA ALA A 87 15.83 22.74 6.91
C ALA A 87 14.70 22.51 5.88
N GLN A 88 14.55 21.29 5.35
CA GLN A 88 13.46 20.92 4.45
C GLN A 88 12.09 21.02 5.13
N LYS A 89 11.98 20.63 6.40
CA LYS A 89 10.74 20.78 7.20
C LYS A 89 10.41 22.24 7.45
N ALA A 90 11.41 23.08 7.74
CA ALA A 90 11.23 24.52 7.94
C ALA A 90 10.85 25.27 6.65
N GLY A 91 11.39 24.84 5.50
CA GLY A 91 11.06 25.42 4.19
C GLY A 91 9.77 24.90 3.56
N LYS A 92 9.14 23.88 4.15
CA LYS A 92 7.85 23.36 3.67
C LYS A 92 6.76 24.09 4.46
N PRO A 93 6.00 25.02 3.84
CA PRO A 93 4.91 25.68 4.55
C PRO A 93 3.98 24.59 5.09
N ALA A 94 3.62 24.68 6.37
CA ALA A 94 2.61 23.81 6.96
C ALA A 94 1.39 23.79 6.03
N PRO A 95 0.72 22.64 5.80
CA PRO A 95 -0.52 22.64 5.04
C PRO A 95 -1.44 23.64 5.74
N ALA A 96 -1.73 24.75 5.07
CA ALA A 96 -2.60 25.78 5.59
C ALA A 96 -3.91 25.08 5.93
N SER A 97 -4.22 24.96 7.23
CA SER A 97 -5.54 24.55 7.67
C SER A 97 -6.51 25.51 7.02
N ALA A 98 -7.28 25.00 6.06
CA ALA A 98 -8.41 25.71 5.49
C ALA A 98 -9.42 26.01 6.62
N PRO A 99 -10.09 27.18 6.59
CA PRO A 99 -10.97 27.66 7.65
C PRO A 99 -12.21 26.77 7.85
#